data_AF-A0A7W0NRX9-F1
#
_entry.id   AF-A0A7W0NRX9-F1
#
_cell.length_a   1.000
_cell.length_b   1.000
_cell.length_c   1.000
_cell.angle_alpha   90.00
_cell.angle_beta   90.00
_cell.angle_gamma   90.00
#
_symmetry.space_group_name_H-M   'P 1'
#
loop_
_entity.id
_entity.type
_entity.pdbx_description
1 polymer ?
#
loop_
_entity_poly.entity_id
_entity_poly.type
_entity_poly.pdbx_seq_one_letter_code
_entity_poly.pdbx_strand_id
1 'polypeptide(L)'
;MKAAARTQRQPAENDMFSSTTTIAALLFLAAKFPHRQFNSAELCIVSGVGRTAMSQIKNSQDTPFSLGKCTLQRLDTWLAKHPGFKQE
;
A
#
# COMPACT_ATOMS: atom_id res chain seq x y z
N MET A 1 -9.07 -2.08 -38.36
CA MET A 1 -7.98 -2.91 -37.82
C MET A 1 -7.14 -2.09 -36.85
N LYS A 2 -6.57 -2.79 -35.88
CA LYS A 2 -6.02 -2.40 -34.58
C LYS A 2 -4.64 -1.72 -34.70
N ALA A 3 -4.38 -0.68 -33.93
CA ALA A 3 -3.02 -0.28 -33.56
C ALA A 3 -2.99 -0.07 -32.04
N ALA A 4 -2.41 -1.06 -31.36
CA ALA A 4 -2.30 -1.09 -29.91
C ALA A 4 -1.22 -0.11 -29.46
N ALA A 5 -1.61 0.92 -28.70
CA ALA A 5 -0.69 1.71 -27.91
C ALA A 5 -0.13 0.82 -26.79
N ARG A 6 0.99 0.14 -27.10
CA ARG A 6 1.83 -0.57 -26.13
C ARG A 6 2.48 0.49 -25.23
N THR A 7 1.73 0.89 -24.21
CA THR A 7 2.26 1.66 -23.08
C THR A 7 3.38 0.83 -22.47
N GLN A 8 4.62 1.30 -22.63
CA GLN A 8 5.77 0.77 -21.92
C GLN A 8 5.43 0.78 -20.43
N ARG A 9 5.25 -0.41 -19.84
CA ARG A 9 5.35 -0.58 -18.38
C ARG A 9 6.80 -0.31 -18.03
N GLN A 10 7.08 0.93 -17.64
CA GLN A 10 8.33 1.31 -17.02
C GLN A 10 8.59 0.37 -15.82
N PRO A 11 9.80 -0.16 -15.64
CA PRO A 11 10.21 -0.71 -14.36
C PRO A 11 10.53 0.46 -13.43
N ALA A 12 9.51 1.25 -13.07
CA ALA A 12 9.62 2.22 -12.01
C ALA A 12 9.22 1.52 -10.70
N GLU A 13 9.88 1.85 -9.59
CA GLU A 13 9.52 1.49 -8.20
C GLU A 13 10.17 0.24 -7.55
N ASN A 14 11.17 -0.41 -8.16
CA ASN A 14 11.94 -1.45 -7.44
C ASN A 14 13.13 -0.93 -6.61
N ASP A 15 13.52 0.34 -6.76
CA ASP A 15 14.64 0.93 -6.00
C ASP A 15 14.22 1.72 -4.74
N MET A 16 12.92 1.94 -4.50
CA MET A 16 12.52 3.01 -3.57
C MET A 16 12.56 2.64 -2.07
N PHE A 17 12.74 1.37 -1.71
CA PHE A 17 12.75 0.94 -0.29
C PHE A 17 13.93 0.06 0.10
N SER A 18 15.06 0.19 -0.61
CA SER A 18 16.24 -0.68 -0.42
C SER A 18 17.04 -0.40 0.86
N SER A 19 16.72 0.65 1.63
CA SER A 19 17.42 0.97 2.88
C SER A 19 16.64 0.47 4.10
N THR A 20 17.23 -0.45 4.87
CA THR A 20 16.71 -0.92 6.18
C THR A 20 16.34 0.25 7.11
N THR A 21 17.11 1.33 7.06
CA THR A 21 16.85 2.58 7.79
C THR A 21 15.50 3.20 7.43
N THR A 22 15.11 3.19 6.16
CA THR A 22 13.82 3.73 5.69
C THR A 22 12.66 2.88 6.20
N ILE A 23 12.80 1.55 6.17
CA ILE A 23 11.80 0.62 6.72
C ILE A 23 11.63 0.84 8.22
N ALA A 24 12.72 0.90 8.98
CA ALA A 24 12.70 1.13 10.41
C ALA A 24 12.08 2.49 10.77
N ALA A 25 12.42 3.55 10.02
CA ALA A 25 11.81 4.86 10.19
C ALA A 25 10.30 4.84 9.93
N LEU A 26 9.84 4.15 8.89
CA LEU A 26 8.41 4.03 8.59
C LEU A 26 7.65 3.27 9.69
N LEU A 27 8.21 2.16 10.18
CA LEU A 27 7.64 1.40 11.29
C LEU A 27 7.57 2.25 12.57
N PHE A 28 8.64 2.98 12.89
CA PHE A 28 8.67 3.89 14.04
C PHE A 28 7.64 5.01 13.90
N LEU A 29 7.53 5.61 12.71
CA LEU A 29 6.56 6.66 12.44
C LEU A 29 5.12 6.15 12.55
N ALA A 30 4.85 4.93 12.09
CA ALA A 30 3.54 4.30 12.24
C ALA A 30 3.20 4.02 13.71
N ALA A 31 4.18 3.57 14.50
CA ALA A 31 3.99 3.34 15.93
C ALA A 31 3.80 4.64 16.73
N LYS A 32 4.54 5.70 16.39
CA LYS A 32 4.50 6.99 17.10
C LYS A 32 3.31 7.85 16.69
N PHE A 33 2.84 7.72 15.44
CA PHE A 33 1.79 8.57 14.87
C PHE A 33 0.69 7.72 14.22
N PRO A 34 -0.25 7.16 15.00
CA PRO A 34 -1.28 6.25 14.50
C PRO A 34 -2.26 6.90 13.51
N HIS A 35 -2.44 8.22 13.61
CA HIS A 35 -3.31 9.00 12.73
C HIS A 35 -2.60 9.55 11.49
N ARG A 36 -1.30 9.27 11.34
CA ARG A 36 -0.55 9.69 10.15
C ARG A 36 -1.11 8.97 8.93
N GLN A 37 -1.31 9.74 7.86
CA GLN A 37 -1.66 9.19 6.56
C GLN A 37 -0.40 8.71 5.85
N PHE A 38 -0.46 7.50 5.33
CA PHE A 38 0.58 6.86 4.55
C PHE A 38 0.07 6.63 3.12
N ASN A 39 0.98 6.69 2.17
CA ASN A 39 0.69 6.26 0.80
C ASN A 39 0.67 4.72 0.71
N SER A 40 0.20 4.18 -0.41
CA SER A 40 0.08 2.73 -0.56
C SER A 40 1.40 1.96 -0.49
N ALA A 41 2.50 2.57 -0.90
CA ALA A 41 3.81 1.92 -0.87
C ALA A 41 4.36 1.84 0.55
N GLU A 42 4.24 2.92 1.33
CA GLU A 42 4.54 2.95 2.76
C GLU A 42 3.68 1.93 3.53
N LEU A 43 2.38 1.87 3.21
CA LEU A 43 1.45 0.91 3.83
C LEU A 43 1.82 -0.54 3.54
N CYS A 44 2.36 -0.86 2.36
CA CYS A 44 2.82 -2.23 2.08
C CYS A 44 3.89 -2.66 3.09
N ILE A 45 4.76 -1.73 3.50
CA ILE A 45 5.84 -1.97 4.44
C ILE A 45 5.30 -2.08 5.87
N VAL A 46 4.48 -1.11 6.30
CA VAL A 46 4.04 -1.05 7.71
C VAL A 46 2.91 -2.03 8.04
N SER A 47 2.10 -2.45 7.06
CA SER A 47 1.01 -3.42 7.28
C SER A 47 1.40 -4.86 6.90
N GLY A 48 2.52 -5.06 6.21
CA GLY A 48 2.90 -6.36 5.65
C GLY A 48 2.04 -6.83 4.47
N VAL A 49 1.06 -6.03 4.03
CA VAL A 49 0.22 -6.37 2.88
C VAL A 49 1.02 -6.23 1.58
N GLY A 50 1.11 -7.30 0.82
CA GLY A 50 1.83 -7.32 -0.46
C GLY A 50 1.28 -6.30 -1.47
N ARG A 51 2.15 -5.82 -2.38
CA ARG A 51 1.80 -4.80 -3.39
C ARG A 51 0.58 -5.17 -4.23
N THR A 52 0.43 -6.45 -4.58
CA THR A 52 -0.70 -6.97 -5.37
C THR A 52 -2.01 -6.85 -4.59
N ALA A 53 -2.01 -7.25 -3.32
CA ALA A 53 -3.17 -7.10 -2.44
C ALA A 53 -3.49 -5.61 -2.24
N MET A 54 -2.50 -4.78 -1.98
CA MET A 54 -2.69 -3.33 -1.82
C MET A 54 -3.31 -2.67 -3.06
N SER A 55 -2.90 -3.10 -4.26
CA SER A 55 -3.49 -2.64 -5.52
C SER A 55 -4.97 -3.03 -5.63
N GLN A 56 -5.32 -4.27 -5.27
CA GLN A 56 -6.72 -4.72 -5.25
C GLN A 56 -7.55 -3.93 -4.24
N ILE A 57 -7.01 -3.65 -3.05
CA ILE A 57 -7.67 -2.83 -2.00
C ILE A 57 -7.92 -1.40 -2.50
N LYS A 58 -6.98 -0.79 -3.23
CA LYS A 58 -7.15 0.56 -3.81
C LYS A 58 -8.23 0.61 -4.88
N ASN A 59 -8.39 -0.47 -5.65
CA ASN A 59 -9.37 -0.55 -6.73
C ASN A 59 -10.72 -1.14 -6.29
N SER A 60 -10.85 -1.52 -5.01
CA SER A 60 -12.11 -2.01 -4.47
C SER A 60 -13.13 -0.87 -4.32
N GLN A 61 -14.42 -1.17 -4.50
CA GLN A 61 -15.48 -0.17 -4.38
C GLN A 61 -15.57 0.43 -2.96
N ASP A 62 -15.31 -0.38 -1.93
CA ASP A 62 -15.25 0.04 -0.53
C ASP A 62 -13.79 0.27 -0.10
N THR A 63 -13.00 1.07 -0.84
CA THR A 63 -11.59 1.24 -0.51
C THR A 63 -11.39 2.04 0.79
N PRO A 64 -10.47 1.65 1.69
CA PRO A 64 -10.11 2.46 2.85
C PRO A 64 -9.30 3.71 2.48
N PHE A 65 -8.85 3.82 1.23
CA PHE A 65 -8.05 4.94 0.74
C PHE A 65 -8.90 6.17 0.45
N SER A 66 -8.40 7.34 0.85
CA SER A 66 -8.96 8.65 0.49
C SER A 66 -7.86 9.47 -0.19
N LEU A 67 -8.10 9.90 -1.44
CA LEU A 67 -7.13 10.65 -2.26
C LEU A 67 -5.76 9.95 -2.36
N GLY A 68 -5.75 8.62 -2.43
CA GLY A 68 -4.53 7.81 -2.55
C GLY A 68 -3.73 7.63 -1.25
N LYS A 69 -4.24 8.11 -0.12
CA LYS A 69 -3.63 7.94 1.22
C LYS A 69 -4.57 7.21 2.17
N CYS A 70 -4.02 6.54 3.17
CA CYS A 70 -4.79 5.85 4.20
C CYS A 70 -4.00 5.84 5.52
N THR A 71 -4.69 5.86 6.66
CA THR A 71 -4.03 5.65 7.95
C THR A 71 -3.87 4.16 8.19
N LEU A 72 -2.83 3.76 8.93
CA LEU A 72 -2.61 2.34 9.25
C LEU A 72 -3.82 1.74 9.99
N GLN A 73 -4.38 2.48 10.94
CA GLN A 73 -5.58 2.06 11.68
C GLN A 73 -6.79 1.81 10.77
N ARG A 74 -7.01 2.67 9.77
CA ARG A 74 -8.14 2.53 8.84
C ARG A 74 -7.94 1.34 7.91
N LEU A 75 -6.72 1.11 7.45
CA LEU A 75 -6.37 -0.07 6.68
C LEU A 75 -6.56 -1.35 7.53
N ASP A 76 -6.08 -1.37 8.77
CA ASP A 76 -6.22 -2.52 9.66
C ASP A 76 -7.69 -2.86 9.95
N THR A 77 -8.51 -1.84 10.24
CA THR A 77 -9.96 -2.00 10.42
C THR A 77 -10.62 -2.58 9.18
N TRP A 78 -10.16 -2.16 8.00
CA TRP A 78 -10.70 -2.66 6.73
C TRP A 78 -10.28 -4.12 6.47
N LEU A 79 -9.02 -4.47 6.75
CA LEU A 79 -8.52 -5.85 6.64
C LEU A 79 -9.21 -6.79 7.62
N ALA A 80 -9.59 -6.33 8.81
CA ALA A 80 -10.38 -7.11 9.76
C ALA A 80 -11.76 -7.49 9.21
N LYS A 81 -12.34 -6.65 8.34
CA LYS A 81 -13.60 -6.93 7.63
C LYS A 81 -13.41 -7.73 6.33
N HIS A 82 -12.19 -7.74 5.79
CA HIS A 82 -11.83 -8.40 4.53
C HIS A 82 -10.63 -9.35 4.74
N PRO A 83 -10.83 -10.48 5.44
CA PRO A 83 -9.73 -11.37 5.84
C PRO A 83 -8.96 -11.97 4.67
N GLY A 84 -9.55 -12.03 3.46
CA GLY A 84 -8.88 -12.55 2.25
C GLY A 84 -7.69 -11.74 1.74
N PHE A 85 -7.36 -10.61 2.38
CA PHE A 85 -6.19 -9.78 2.04
C PHE A 85 -5.03 -9.90 3.04
N LYS A 86 -5.22 -10.57 4.19
CA LYS A 86 -4.10 -10.97 5.06
C LYS A 86 -3.49 -12.22 4.43
N GLN A 87 -2.26 -12.11 3.92
CA GLN A 87 -1.51 -13.29 3.48
C GLN A 87 -1.32 -14.23 4.68
N GLU A 88 -1.51 -15.52 4.43
CA GLU A 88 -1.07 -16.63 5.29
C GLU A 88 0.45 -16.61 5.52
#